data_AF-A0A6B2L9S5-F1
#
_entry.id   AF-A0A6B2L9S5-F1
#
_cell.length_a   1.000
_cell.length_b   1.000
_cell.length_c   1.000
_cell.angle_alpha   90.00
_cell.angle_beta   90.00
_cell.angle_gamma   90.00
#
_symmetry.space_group_name_H-M   'P 1'
#
loop_
_entity.id
_entity.type
_entity.pdbx_description
1 polymer ?
#
loop_
_entity_poly.entity_id
_entity_poly.type
_entity_poly.pdbx_seq_one_letter_code
_entity_poly.pdbx_strand_id
1 'polypeptide(L)'
;MCADMPMMIHCSLVSICEDPNQIVSGPLCSPFSLYKDLCVSMSAKGPICAPYKSMCTPNTSKVEECATPTFALPPRKTLIADILLACSMPMEGCDQCTDDMHCPSPLATYSLVCLQMPAMDGCSDLQTICRANNISSWSLCGGGGDARALPQMRMYFHTDMLDYVLFQGWVPRTVLTYAFSVLGVFAMAFFHEGLRILKTYHEVSQKNAEDEATYLKGAAHNNGYSSINSARTTRMFSKWKFSTELFAASYRAVDLTLHFMIMLVTMTFNVGLFVAVIGGYAVCNFIFGRFARPINGVVEEESCH
;
A
#
# COMPACT_ATOMS: atom_id res chain seq x y z
N MET A 1 13.60 -41.15 0.08
CA MET A 1 12.61 -40.27 -0.61
C MET A 1 13.08 -38.84 -0.66
N CYS A 2 13.10 -38.08 0.44
CA CYS A 2 13.63 -36.71 0.39
C CYS A 2 15.14 -36.63 0.09
N ALA A 3 15.88 -37.70 0.38
CA ALA A 3 17.28 -37.84 -0.05
C ALA A 3 17.44 -38.10 -1.57
N ASP A 4 16.44 -38.74 -2.21
CA ASP A 4 16.51 -39.13 -3.62
C ASP A 4 15.83 -38.10 -4.54
N MET A 5 14.85 -37.36 -4.01
CA MET A 5 14.09 -36.31 -4.70
C MET A 5 13.85 -35.12 -3.76
N PRO A 6 14.87 -34.29 -3.48
CA PRO A 6 14.78 -33.21 -2.49
C PRO A 6 13.82 -32.08 -2.90
N MET A 7 13.54 -31.92 -4.20
CA MET A 7 12.77 -30.81 -4.77
C MET A 7 11.24 -31.03 -4.75
N MET A 8 10.77 -32.06 -4.04
CA MET A 8 9.34 -32.32 -3.86
C MET A 8 8.75 -31.42 -2.77
N ILE A 9 7.55 -30.88 -3.02
CA ILE A 9 6.79 -30.04 -2.07
C ILE A 9 6.70 -30.70 -0.68
N HIS A 10 6.47 -32.01 -0.66
CA HIS A 10 6.35 -32.78 0.58
C HIS A 10 7.61 -32.70 1.46
N CYS A 11 8.81 -32.66 0.88
CA CYS A 11 10.05 -32.60 1.65
C CYS A 11 10.25 -31.24 2.32
N SER A 12 9.84 -30.16 1.65
CA SER A 12 9.79 -28.82 2.25
C SER A 12 8.76 -28.74 3.38
N LEU A 13 7.64 -29.45 3.27
CA LEU A 13 6.62 -29.49 4.31
C LEU A 13 7.12 -30.26 5.55
N VAL A 14 7.81 -31.39 5.35
CA VAL A 14 8.43 -32.16 6.44
C VAL A 14 9.48 -31.33 7.18
N SER A 15 10.37 -30.61 6.47
CA SER A 15 11.38 -29.77 7.11
C SER A 15 10.76 -28.66 7.96
N ILE A 16 9.64 -28.08 7.52
CA ILE A 16 8.92 -27.03 8.26
C ILE A 16 8.24 -27.60 9.51
N CYS A 17 7.75 -28.84 9.46
CA CYS A 17 7.16 -29.53 10.61
C CYS A 17 8.21 -30.06 11.61
N GLU A 18 9.45 -30.27 11.18
CA GLU A 18 10.57 -30.69 12.04
C GLU A 18 11.24 -29.52 12.79
N ASP A 19 11.03 -28.29 12.32
CA ASP A 19 11.61 -27.10 12.94
C ASP A 19 10.96 -26.80 14.32
N PRO A 20 11.72 -26.82 15.42
CA PRO A 20 11.18 -26.64 16.77
C PRO A 20 10.60 -25.24 17.02
N ASN A 21 10.93 -24.27 16.17
CA ASN A 21 10.43 -22.90 16.21
C ASN A 21 9.12 -22.69 15.43
N GLN A 22 8.68 -23.68 14.63
CA GLN A 22 7.47 -23.62 13.83
C GLN A 22 6.55 -24.80 14.19
N ILE A 23 5.72 -24.58 15.20
CA ILE A 23 4.57 -25.40 15.64
C ILE A 23 4.69 -26.92 15.34
N VAL A 24 5.39 -27.62 16.22
CA VAL A 24 5.43 -29.10 16.28
C VAL A 24 4.05 -29.72 16.61
N SER A 25 3.08 -28.92 17.10
CA SER A 25 1.86 -29.42 17.76
C SER A 25 0.54 -29.21 16.99
N GLY A 26 0.58 -28.93 15.68
CA GLY A 26 -0.64 -28.81 14.86
C GLY A 26 -1.14 -30.18 14.35
N PRO A 27 -2.47 -30.40 14.19
CA PRO A 27 -3.02 -31.66 13.64
C PRO A 27 -2.56 -31.97 12.20
N LEU A 28 -1.95 -30.97 11.55
CA LEU A 28 -1.44 -31.04 10.19
C LEU A 28 -0.02 -31.61 10.07
N CYS A 29 0.83 -31.48 11.10
CA CYS A 29 2.19 -32.02 11.10
C CYS A 29 2.25 -33.48 11.62
N SER A 30 1.10 -34.14 11.76
CA SER A 30 1.08 -35.57 12.09
C SER A 30 1.67 -36.39 10.93
N PRO A 31 2.42 -37.47 11.20
CA PRO A 31 3.02 -38.29 10.15
C PRO A 31 1.98 -38.88 9.19
N PHE A 32 0.76 -39.15 9.69
CA PHE A 32 -0.34 -39.65 8.85
C PHE A 32 -0.93 -38.56 7.96
N SER A 33 -1.09 -37.33 8.46
CA SER A 33 -1.55 -36.17 7.66
C SER A 33 -0.57 -35.84 6.53
N LEU A 34 0.74 -35.90 6.81
CA LEU A 34 1.80 -35.69 5.81
C LEU A 34 1.79 -36.79 4.74
N TYR A 35 1.62 -38.06 5.13
CA TYR A 35 1.53 -39.18 4.21
C TYR A 35 0.25 -39.14 3.36
N LYS A 36 -0.88 -38.75 3.97
CA LYS A 36 -2.15 -38.52 3.27
C LYS A 36 -2.01 -37.44 2.20
N ASP A 37 -1.38 -36.31 2.52
CA ASP A 37 -1.17 -35.19 1.59
C ASP A 37 -0.27 -35.56 0.40
N LEU A 38 0.81 -36.32 0.65
CA LEU A 38 1.65 -36.90 -0.40
C LEU A 38 0.82 -37.76 -1.37
N CYS A 39 -0.05 -38.63 -0.83
CA CYS A 39 -0.83 -39.53 -1.66
C CYS A 39 -2.00 -38.84 -2.37
N VAL A 40 -2.58 -37.77 -1.81
CA VAL A 40 -3.60 -36.97 -2.49
C VAL A 40 -2.98 -36.15 -3.62
N SER A 41 -1.85 -35.47 -3.38
CA SER A 41 -1.16 -34.66 -4.41
C SER A 41 -0.64 -35.51 -5.59
N MET A 42 -0.26 -36.77 -5.35
CA MET A 42 0.11 -37.73 -6.39
C MET A 42 -1.10 -38.45 -7.04
N SER A 43 -2.33 -38.05 -6.72
CA SER A 43 -3.56 -38.73 -7.17
C SER A 43 -3.58 -40.24 -6.86
N ALA A 44 -2.98 -40.64 -5.73
CA ALA A 44 -2.78 -42.00 -5.27
C ALA A 44 -2.07 -42.93 -6.29
N LYS A 45 -1.24 -42.37 -7.18
CA LYS A 45 -0.45 -43.13 -8.15
C LYS A 45 0.90 -43.52 -7.57
N GLY A 46 1.34 -44.74 -7.85
CA GLY A 46 2.64 -45.28 -7.46
C GLY A 46 2.57 -46.31 -6.32
N PRO A 47 3.63 -47.12 -6.15
CA PRO A 47 3.67 -48.21 -5.17
C PRO A 47 3.60 -47.71 -3.71
N ILE A 48 4.01 -46.47 -3.49
CA ILE A 48 4.12 -45.82 -2.18
C ILE A 48 2.73 -45.53 -1.58
N CYS A 49 1.72 -45.29 -2.42
CA CYS A 49 0.35 -44.99 -2.01
C CYS A 49 -0.59 -46.21 -2.05
N ALA A 50 -0.06 -47.40 -2.34
CA ALA A 50 -0.84 -48.63 -2.29
C ALA A 50 -1.39 -48.96 -0.88
N PRO A 51 -0.62 -48.77 0.22
CA PRO A 51 -1.14 -48.93 1.58
C PRO A 51 -2.20 -47.87 1.93
N TYR A 52 -2.00 -46.62 1.52
CA TYR A 52 -3.00 -45.56 1.71
C TYR A 52 -4.35 -45.92 1.06
N LYS A 53 -4.31 -46.38 -0.19
CA LYS A 53 -5.52 -46.75 -0.95
C LYS A 53 -6.28 -47.93 -0.34
N SER A 54 -5.59 -48.83 0.37
CA SER A 54 -6.24 -49.98 1.03
C SER A 54 -6.84 -49.64 2.40
N MET A 55 -6.40 -48.53 3.02
CA MET A 55 -6.89 -48.04 4.31
C MET A 55 -7.96 -46.96 4.17
N CYS A 56 -7.79 -46.05 3.20
CA CYS A 56 -8.66 -44.91 2.95
C CYS A 56 -9.32 -45.04 1.57
N THR A 57 -10.46 -45.74 1.52
CA THR A 57 -11.34 -45.82 0.34
C THR A 57 -12.48 -44.79 0.45
N PRO A 58 -12.83 -44.08 -0.65
CA PRO A 58 -14.00 -43.20 -0.63
C PRO A 58 -15.24 -44.04 -0.32
N ASN A 59 -15.89 -43.75 0.82
CA ASN A 59 -17.09 -44.38 1.40
C ASN A 59 -16.88 -45.51 2.43
N THR A 60 -15.69 -46.09 2.56
CA THR A 60 -15.37 -47.06 3.63
C THR A 60 -13.94 -46.84 4.12
N SER A 61 -13.73 -45.84 4.97
CA SER A 61 -12.47 -45.66 5.68
C SER A 61 -12.39 -46.66 6.83
N LYS A 62 -11.30 -47.42 6.92
CA LYS A 62 -11.06 -48.35 8.04
C LYS A 62 -10.45 -47.66 9.27
N VAL A 63 -10.08 -46.39 9.12
CA VAL A 63 -9.19 -45.64 10.02
C VAL A 63 -9.78 -44.22 10.14
N GLU A 64 -9.95 -43.71 11.37
CA GLU A 64 -10.55 -42.39 11.63
C GLU A 64 -9.65 -41.25 11.13
N GLU A 65 -8.35 -41.51 11.08
CA GLU A 65 -7.30 -40.63 10.58
C GLU A 65 -7.43 -40.35 9.08
N CYS A 66 -8.23 -41.13 8.33
CA CYS A 66 -8.59 -40.80 6.95
C CYS A 66 -9.46 -39.52 6.87
N ALA A 67 -10.10 -39.08 7.95
CA ALA A 67 -10.92 -37.87 8.00
C ALA A 67 -10.12 -36.60 8.35
N THR A 68 -8.82 -36.69 8.62
CA THR A 68 -7.99 -35.52 8.97
C THR A 68 -7.90 -34.52 7.80
N PRO A 69 -7.78 -33.21 8.08
CA PRO A 69 -7.61 -32.22 7.02
C PRO A 69 -6.29 -32.43 6.28
N THR A 70 -6.31 -32.26 4.96
CA THR A 70 -5.12 -32.29 4.08
C THR A 70 -4.69 -30.89 3.69
N PHE A 71 -3.42 -30.72 3.33
CA PHE A 71 -2.95 -29.46 2.78
C PHE A 71 -3.54 -29.16 1.40
N ALA A 72 -4.06 -30.15 0.67
CA ALA A 72 -4.74 -29.92 -0.62
C ALA A 72 -3.92 -29.02 -1.56
N LEU A 73 -2.58 -29.12 -1.47
CA LEU A 73 -1.68 -28.32 -2.28
C LEU A 73 -1.71 -28.85 -3.72
N PRO A 74 -1.68 -27.95 -4.70
CA PRO A 74 -1.61 -28.34 -6.09
C PRO A 74 -0.28 -29.09 -6.37
N PRO A 75 -0.24 -29.99 -7.37
CA PRO A 75 0.98 -30.72 -7.70
C PRO A 75 2.12 -29.76 -8.10
N ARG A 76 3.37 -30.22 -7.91
CA ARG A 76 4.59 -29.40 -8.17
C ARG A 76 4.58 -28.65 -9.50
N LYS A 77 4.08 -29.30 -10.57
CA LYS A 77 4.05 -28.69 -11.90
C LYS A 77 3.13 -27.48 -12.01
N THR A 78 1.94 -27.55 -11.42
CA THR A 78 0.99 -26.43 -11.43
C THR A 78 1.48 -25.33 -10.50
N LEU A 79 2.03 -25.69 -9.33
CA LEU A 79 2.59 -24.74 -8.38
C LEU A 79 3.76 -23.93 -8.99
N ILE A 80 4.68 -24.57 -9.72
CA ILE A 80 5.76 -23.85 -10.41
C ILE A 80 5.21 -23.00 -11.57
N ALA A 81 4.22 -23.48 -12.31
CA ALA A 81 3.58 -22.68 -13.36
C ALA A 81 2.94 -21.40 -12.78
N ASP A 82 2.30 -21.50 -11.62
CA ASP A 82 1.73 -20.36 -10.91
C ASP A 82 2.82 -19.39 -10.43
N ILE A 83 3.92 -19.89 -9.86
CA ILE A 83 5.08 -19.05 -9.50
C ILE A 83 5.60 -18.30 -10.74
N LEU A 84 5.88 -19.00 -11.85
CA LEU A 84 6.44 -18.39 -13.05
C LEU A 84 5.49 -17.36 -13.68
N LEU A 85 4.17 -17.58 -13.59
CA LEU A 85 3.16 -16.61 -14.01
C LEU A 85 3.21 -15.34 -13.15
N ALA A 86 3.34 -15.50 -11.83
CA ALA A 86 3.45 -14.38 -10.90
C ALA A 86 4.77 -13.60 -11.06
N CYS A 87 5.86 -14.32 -11.32
CA CYS A 87 7.20 -13.78 -11.55
C CYS A 87 7.38 -13.09 -12.91
N SER A 88 6.31 -12.96 -13.71
CA SER A 88 6.30 -12.08 -14.89
C SER A 88 6.54 -10.61 -14.54
N MET A 89 6.35 -10.24 -13.27
CA MET A 89 6.76 -8.96 -12.69
C MET A 89 7.86 -9.19 -11.64
N PRO A 90 8.83 -8.27 -11.49
CA PRO A 90 9.91 -8.43 -10.53
C PRO A 90 9.35 -8.45 -9.11
N MET A 91 9.46 -9.60 -8.45
CA MET A 91 9.01 -9.84 -7.09
C MET A 91 10.10 -10.49 -6.27
N GLU A 92 10.03 -10.31 -4.95
CA GLU A 92 10.99 -10.94 -4.05
C GLU A 92 10.78 -12.46 -4.01
N GLY A 93 11.86 -13.22 -4.14
CA GLY A 93 11.82 -14.69 -4.16
C GLY A 93 11.69 -15.30 -5.55
N CYS A 94 11.30 -14.53 -6.57
CA CYS A 94 11.29 -14.99 -7.97
C CYS A 94 12.68 -15.29 -8.53
N ASP A 95 13.73 -14.69 -7.96
CA ASP A 95 15.13 -14.98 -8.33
C ASP A 95 15.54 -16.43 -8.00
N GLN A 96 14.80 -17.11 -7.12
CA GLN A 96 15.07 -18.48 -6.72
C GLN A 96 14.49 -19.52 -7.68
N CYS A 97 13.55 -19.12 -8.55
CA CYS A 97 12.79 -20.03 -9.41
C CYS A 97 12.71 -19.49 -10.84
N THR A 98 13.64 -19.93 -11.70
CA THR A 98 13.66 -19.55 -13.13
C THR A 98 12.95 -20.55 -14.04
N ASP A 99 13.05 -21.85 -13.73
CA ASP A 99 12.48 -22.95 -14.50
C ASP A 99 12.07 -24.12 -13.59
N ASP A 100 11.34 -25.11 -14.12
CA ASP A 100 10.90 -26.32 -13.39
C ASP A 100 12.05 -27.10 -12.72
N MET A 101 13.29 -26.98 -13.21
CA MET A 101 14.47 -27.62 -12.61
C MET A 101 15.24 -26.74 -11.62
N HIS A 102 15.12 -25.41 -11.69
CA HIS A 102 15.92 -24.46 -10.92
C HIS A 102 15.06 -23.75 -9.88
N CYS A 103 14.51 -24.50 -8.92
CA CYS A 103 13.65 -23.96 -7.85
C CYS A 103 13.81 -24.79 -6.57
N PRO A 104 14.76 -24.44 -5.67
CA PRO A 104 15.15 -25.27 -4.52
C PRO A 104 14.07 -25.40 -3.45
N SER A 105 13.24 -24.36 -3.28
CA SER A 105 12.19 -24.29 -2.27
C SER A 105 10.88 -23.77 -2.89
N PRO A 106 10.22 -24.57 -3.76
CA PRO A 106 9.06 -24.11 -4.51
C PRO A 106 7.91 -23.71 -3.59
N LEU A 107 7.70 -24.42 -2.49
CA LEU A 107 6.64 -24.12 -1.53
C LEU A 107 6.88 -22.79 -0.79
N ALA A 108 8.14 -22.48 -0.45
CA ALA A 108 8.49 -21.24 0.22
C ALA A 108 8.33 -20.04 -0.74
N THR A 109 8.85 -20.14 -1.96
CA THR A 109 8.71 -19.11 -2.99
C THR A 109 7.24 -18.89 -3.34
N TYR A 110 6.46 -19.96 -3.51
CA TYR A 110 5.02 -19.88 -3.73
C TYR A 110 4.30 -19.16 -2.59
N SER A 111 4.64 -19.49 -1.34
CA SER A 111 4.05 -18.81 -0.19
C SER A 111 4.37 -17.32 -0.15
N LEU A 112 5.63 -16.94 -0.42
CA LEU A 112 6.04 -15.53 -0.48
C LEU A 112 5.32 -14.77 -1.60
N VAL A 113 5.25 -15.35 -2.80
CA VAL A 113 4.54 -14.77 -3.95
C VAL A 113 3.06 -14.59 -3.63
N CYS A 114 2.40 -15.58 -3.03
CA CYS A 114 1.00 -15.49 -2.63
C CYS A 114 0.77 -14.52 -1.46
N LEU A 115 1.78 -14.29 -0.62
CA LEU A 115 1.77 -13.24 0.40
C LEU A 115 2.01 -11.84 -0.20
N GLN A 116 2.62 -11.73 -1.37
CA GLN A 116 2.74 -10.44 -2.06
C GLN A 116 1.51 -10.16 -2.93
N MET A 117 0.90 -11.21 -3.49
CA MET A 117 -0.29 -11.13 -4.34
C MET A 117 -1.33 -12.19 -3.99
N PRO A 118 -2.19 -11.91 -3.01
CA PRO A 118 -3.25 -12.84 -2.60
C PRO A 118 -4.37 -12.98 -3.65
N ALA A 119 -4.55 -12.00 -4.54
CA ALA A 119 -5.67 -12.03 -5.50
C ALA A 119 -5.38 -12.83 -6.78
N MET A 120 -4.29 -13.59 -6.83
CA MET A 120 -3.95 -14.42 -8.00
C MET A 120 -4.71 -15.76 -7.95
N ASP A 121 -5.17 -16.24 -9.10
CA ASP A 121 -5.98 -17.46 -9.22
C ASP A 121 -5.32 -18.72 -8.63
N GLY A 122 -3.98 -18.82 -8.65
CA GLY A 122 -3.26 -19.93 -8.01
C GLY A 122 -3.32 -19.91 -6.48
N CYS A 123 -3.37 -18.74 -5.86
CA CYS A 123 -3.17 -18.59 -4.41
C CYS A 123 -4.38 -18.95 -3.53
N SER A 124 -5.52 -19.34 -4.11
CA SER A 124 -6.74 -19.69 -3.37
C SER A 124 -6.55 -20.90 -2.45
N ASP A 125 -5.77 -21.88 -2.90
CA ASP A 125 -5.55 -23.13 -2.15
C ASP A 125 -4.74 -22.84 -0.88
N LEU A 126 -3.66 -22.05 -1.02
CA LEU A 126 -2.85 -21.62 0.11
C LEU A 126 -3.66 -20.80 1.12
N GLN A 127 -4.52 -19.90 0.63
CA GLN A 127 -5.38 -19.10 1.51
C GLN A 127 -6.42 -19.93 2.25
N THR A 128 -6.97 -20.95 1.60
CA THR A 128 -7.92 -21.87 2.23
C THR A 128 -7.26 -22.60 3.38
N ILE A 129 -6.02 -23.07 3.20
CA ILE A 129 -5.23 -23.73 4.27
C ILE A 129 -4.98 -22.76 5.43
N CYS A 130 -4.54 -21.54 5.13
CA CYS A 130 -4.24 -20.52 6.13
C CYS A 130 -5.48 -20.10 6.92
N ARG A 131 -6.66 -20.09 6.31
CA ARG A 131 -7.94 -19.74 6.96
C ARG A 131 -8.60 -20.91 7.70
N ALA A 132 -8.55 -22.13 7.13
CA ALA A 132 -9.30 -23.27 7.62
C ALA A 132 -8.83 -23.82 8.97
N ASN A 133 -7.59 -23.53 9.37
CA ASN A 133 -6.97 -24.21 10.51
C ASN A 133 -6.65 -23.30 11.71
N ASN A 134 -7.05 -22.02 11.69
CA ASN A 134 -6.70 -21.03 12.73
C ASN A 134 -5.19 -20.97 13.03
N ILE A 135 -4.36 -21.24 12.01
CA ILE A 135 -2.90 -21.25 12.12
C ILE A 135 -2.35 -20.01 11.42
N SER A 136 -2.65 -18.87 12.01
CA SER A 136 -2.10 -17.58 11.59
C SER A 136 -0.59 -17.46 11.87
N SER A 137 0.01 -18.40 12.60
CA SER A 137 1.41 -18.41 13.03
C SER A 137 2.34 -19.26 12.17
N TRP A 138 1.85 -19.87 11.10
CA TRP A 138 2.71 -20.56 10.13
C TRP A 138 3.52 -19.57 9.29
N SER A 139 4.81 -19.84 9.10
CA SER A 139 5.70 -19.01 8.29
C SER A 139 5.20 -18.83 6.85
N LEU A 140 4.58 -19.87 6.27
CA LEU A 140 3.98 -19.82 4.93
C LEU A 140 2.74 -18.94 4.83
N CYS A 141 2.04 -18.71 5.94
CA CYS A 141 0.80 -17.94 5.96
C CYS A 141 1.03 -16.47 6.33
N GLY A 142 2.27 -16.08 6.64
CA GLY A 142 2.64 -14.74 7.09
C GLY A 142 1.93 -14.39 8.39
N GLY A 143 2.63 -14.47 9.52
CA GLY A 143 2.11 -14.19 10.87
C GLY A 143 0.96 -13.17 10.92
N GLY A 144 -0.30 -13.64 10.89
CA GLY A 144 -1.50 -12.79 10.88
C GLY A 144 -2.50 -13.04 9.75
N GLY A 145 -3.28 -14.11 9.84
CA GLY A 145 -4.77 -14.13 9.82
C GLY A 145 -5.60 -13.47 8.72
N ASP A 146 -5.04 -12.73 7.76
CA ASP A 146 -5.81 -12.07 6.70
C ASP A 146 -5.12 -12.23 5.34
N ALA A 147 -5.79 -12.94 4.44
CA ALA A 147 -5.42 -13.16 3.04
C ALA A 147 -5.56 -11.89 2.17
N ARG A 148 -5.01 -10.78 2.66
CA ARG A 148 -4.73 -9.53 1.95
C ARG A 148 -3.29 -9.15 2.28
N ALA A 149 -2.42 -10.11 2.06
CA ALA A 149 -1.02 -9.96 2.33
C ALA A 149 -0.50 -8.75 1.52
N LEU A 150 0.03 -7.82 2.31
CA LEU A 150 0.19 -6.41 1.97
C LEU A 150 1.46 -6.28 1.11
N PRO A 151 1.47 -5.56 -0.03
CA PRO A 151 2.72 -5.15 -0.67
C PRO A 151 3.62 -4.51 0.39
N GLN A 152 4.80 -5.11 0.55
CA GLN A 152 5.80 -4.63 1.50
C GLN A 152 6.28 -3.26 1.06
N MET A 153 6.04 -2.25 1.89
CA MET A 153 6.65 -0.94 1.71
C MET A 153 8.16 -1.09 1.86
N ARG A 154 8.92 -0.80 0.80
CA ARG A 154 10.38 -0.79 0.82
C ARG A 154 10.83 0.62 1.20
N MET A 155 11.73 0.74 2.18
CA MET A 155 12.25 2.04 2.65
C MET A 155 13.38 2.59 1.76
N TYR A 156 13.29 2.40 0.44
CA TYR A 156 14.26 2.92 -0.54
C TYR A 156 13.56 3.19 -1.87
N PHE A 157 14.15 4.05 -2.71
CA PHE A 157 13.55 4.38 -4.00
C PHE A 157 13.45 3.18 -4.93
N HIS A 158 12.23 2.86 -5.38
CA HIS A 158 11.97 1.78 -6.34
C HIS A 158 11.22 2.26 -7.58
N THR A 159 11.30 1.44 -8.63
CA THR A 159 10.65 1.67 -9.94
C THR A 159 9.52 0.69 -10.21
N ASP A 160 9.11 -0.04 -9.17
CA ASP A 160 8.01 -1.00 -9.26
C ASP A 160 6.68 -0.29 -9.57
N MET A 161 5.77 -0.98 -10.27
CA MET A 161 4.48 -0.41 -10.69
C MET A 161 3.33 -0.74 -9.74
N LEU A 162 3.57 -1.57 -8.72
CA LEU A 162 2.55 -2.23 -7.90
C LEU A 162 2.49 -1.68 -6.46
N ASP A 163 2.45 -0.36 -6.33
CA ASP A 163 2.38 0.29 -5.02
C ASP A 163 0.98 0.85 -4.73
N TYR A 164 0.61 0.86 -3.44
CA TYR A 164 -0.57 1.61 -2.98
C TYR A 164 -0.27 3.09 -3.02
N VAL A 165 -1.09 3.86 -3.74
CA VAL A 165 -0.90 5.32 -3.83
C VAL A 165 -1.49 6.04 -2.62
N LEU A 166 -2.72 5.71 -2.23
CA LEU A 166 -3.47 6.43 -1.19
C LEU A 166 -4.49 5.57 -0.45
N PHE A 167 -5.14 4.66 -1.19
CA PHE A 167 -6.14 3.73 -0.66
C PHE A 167 -5.84 2.33 -1.15
N GLN A 168 -6.30 1.32 -0.40
CA GLN A 168 -6.15 -0.09 -0.78
C GLN A 168 -6.78 -0.41 -2.16
N GLY A 169 -7.81 0.33 -2.57
CA GLY A 169 -8.44 0.15 -3.89
C GLY A 169 -7.68 0.78 -5.05
N TRP A 170 -6.72 1.68 -4.78
CA TRP A 170 -5.97 2.39 -5.81
C TRP A 170 -4.58 1.76 -5.96
N VAL A 171 -4.53 0.68 -6.74
CA VAL A 171 -3.30 -0.06 -7.10
C VAL A 171 -3.18 -0.14 -8.61
N PRO A 172 -2.12 0.41 -9.22
CA PRO A 172 -1.85 0.19 -10.63
C PRO A 172 -1.42 -1.26 -10.85
N ARG A 173 -2.12 -2.00 -11.72
CA ARG A 173 -1.76 -3.38 -12.11
C ARG A 173 -1.23 -3.48 -13.54
N THR A 174 -1.40 -2.41 -14.31
CA THR A 174 -1.00 -2.30 -15.71
C THR A 174 -0.25 -0.99 -15.93
N VAL A 175 0.60 -0.96 -16.97
CA VAL A 175 1.35 0.24 -17.36
C VAL A 175 0.41 1.43 -17.60
N LEU A 176 -0.75 1.19 -18.21
CA LEU A 176 -1.74 2.25 -18.47
C LEU A 176 -2.33 2.79 -17.16
N THR A 177 -2.74 1.91 -16.24
CA THR A 177 -3.23 2.34 -14.92
C THR A 177 -2.16 3.07 -14.11
N TYR A 178 -0.89 2.69 -14.29
CA TYR A 178 0.23 3.39 -13.66
C TYR A 178 0.41 4.80 -14.24
N ALA A 179 0.36 4.96 -15.56
CA ALA A 179 0.42 6.28 -16.21
C ALA A 179 -0.72 7.21 -15.75
N PHE A 180 -1.93 6.68 -15.60
CA PHE A 180 -3.06 7.45 -15.04
C PHE A 180 -2.83 7.84 -13.57
N SER A 181 -2.25 6.96 -12.76
CA SER A 181 -1.91 7.29 -11.37
C SER A 181 -0.85 8.38 -11.30
N VAL A 182 0.20 8.31 -12.12
CA VAL A 182 1.23 9.35 -12.26
C VAL A 182 0.60 10.70 -12.65
N LEU A 183 -0.28 10.70 -13.66
CA LEU A 183 -0.98 11.91 -14.09
C LEU A 183 -1.93 12.46 -13.00
N GLY A 184 -2.62 11.57 -12.28
CA GLY A 184 -3.52 11.95 -11.19
C GLY A 184 -2.77 12.59 -10.02
N VAL A 185 -1.62 12.03 -9.63
CA VAL A 185 -0.74 12.60 -8.60
C VAL A 185 -0.14 13.92 -9.04
N PHE A 186 0.31 14.02 -10.30
CA PHE A 186 0.77 15.29 -10.88
C PHE A 186 -0.31 16.37 -10.79
N ALA A 187 -1.55 16.04 -11.21
CA ALA A 187 -2.67 16.96 -11.14
C ALA A 187 -3.00 17.34 -9.69
N MET A 188 -2.98 16.39 -8.76
CA MET A 188 -3.22 16.65 -7.33
C MET A 188 -2.19 17.63 -6.76
N ALA A 189 -0.91 17.45 -7.04
CA ALA A 189 0.16 18.36 -6.63
C ALA A 189 0.00 19.76 -7.25
N PHE A 190 -0.32 19.82 -8.55
CA PHE A 190 -0.61 21.06 -9.26
C PHE A 190 -1.78 21.82 -8.63
N PHE A 191 -2.90 21.13 -8.36
CA PHE A 191 -4.09 21.74 -7.75
C PHE A 191 -3.85 22.20 -6.31
N HIS A 192 -3.14 21.41 -5.51
CA HIS A 192 -2.81 21.80 -4.13
C HIS A 192 -2.01 23.11 -4.08
N GLU A 193 -0.97 23.25 -4.91
CA GLU A 193 -0.20 24.50 -4.96
C GLU A 193 -0.99 25.65 -5.59
N GLY A 194 -1.80 25.38 -6.62
CA GLY A 194 -2.64 26.39 -7.24
C GLY A 194 -3.69 26.96 -6.28
N LEU A 195 -4.28 26.11 -5.44
CA LEU A 195 -5.16 26.53 -4.35
C LEU A 195 -4.40 27.44 -3.38
N ARG A 196 -3.22 27.04 -2.90
CA ARG A 196 -2.42 27.88 -1.98
C ARG A 196 -2.19 29.29 -2.53
N ILE A 197 -1.75 29.40 -3.78
CA ILE A 197 -1.52 30.70 -4.44
C ILE A 197 -2.81 31.52 -4.52
N LEU A 198 -3.94 30.90 -4.87
CA LEU A 198 -5.23 31.59 -4.96
C LEU A 198 -5.68 32.15 -3.61
N LYS A 199 -5.50 31.39 -2.53
CA LYS A 199 -5.81 31.87 -1.18
C LYS A 199 -4.95 33.08 -0.82
N THR A 200 -3.63 32.98 -1.02
CA THR A 200 -2.72 34.09 -0.70
C THR A 200 -3.05 35.33 -1.53
N TYR A 201 -3.44 35.16 -2.81
CA TYR A 201 -3.90 36.26 -3.65
C TYR A 201 -5.12 36.98 -3.05
N HIS A 202 -6.13 36.23 -2.57
CA HIS A 202 -7.30 36.81 -1.93
C HIS A 202 -6.96 37.55 -0.63
N GLU A 203 -6.09 36.98 0.20
CA GLU A 203 -5.66 37.61 1.46
C GLU A 203 -4.90 38.93 1.21
N VAL A 204 -4.00 38.93 0.23
CA VAL A 204 -3.25 40.15 -0.17
C VAL A 204 -4.21 41.21 -0.72
N SER A 205 -5.14 40.82 -1.59
CA SER A 205 -6.14 41.76 -2.13
C SER A 205 -7.01 42.37 -1.03
N GLN A 206 -7.34 41.61 0.02
CA GLN A 206 -8.12 42.11 1.15
C GLN A 206 -7.30 43.09 2.01
N LYS A 207 -6.05 42.74 2.33
CA LYS A 207 -5.14 43.62 3.08
C LYS A 207 -4.92 44.95 2.36
N ASN A 208 -4.67 44.92 1.05
CA ASN A 208 -4.47 46.12 0.25
C ASN A 208 -5.69 47.07 0.27
N ALA A 209 -6.91 46.52 0.23
CA ALA A 209 -8.14 47.32 0.30
C ALA A 209 -8.36 47.93 1.70
N GLU A 210 -7.97 47.23 2.76
CA GLU A 210 -8.06 47.72 4.14
C GLU A 210 -7.01 48.81 4.44
N ASP A 211 -5.82 48.67 3.88
CA ASP A 211 -4.74 49.66 3.99
C ASP A 211 -5.14 50.97 3.31
N GLU A 212 -5.64 50.91 2.06
CA GLU A 212 -6.10 52.09 1.31
C GLU A 212 -7.20 52.87 2.06
N ALA A 213 -8.17 52.17 2.64
CA ALA A 213 -9.23 52.78 3.44
C ALA A 213 -8.71 53.45 4.73
N THR A 214 -7.61 52.94 5.29
CA THR A 214 -6.97 53.51 6.49
C THR A 214 -6.18 54.77 6.14
N TYR A 215 -5.45 54.79 5.01
CA TYR A 215 -4.72 55.97 4.54
C TYR A 215 -5.64 57.18 4.24
N LEU A 216 -6.76 56.95 3.55
CA LEU A 216 -7.72 58.03 3.22
C LEU A 216 -8.38 58.66 4.46
N LYS A 217 -8.68 57.86 5.49
CA LYS A 217 -9.21 58.35 6.77
C LYS A 217 -8.18 59.16 7.55
N GLY A 218 -6.90 58.76 7.51
CA GLY A 218 -5.81 59.50 8.14
C GLY A 218 -5.59 60.88 7.53
N ALA A 219 -5.67 60.99 6.19
CA ALA A 219 -5.49 62.25 5.47
C ALA A 219 -6.59 63.29 5.77
N ALA A 220 -7.83 62.86 6.00
CA ALA A 220 -8.96 63.74 6.31
C ALA A 220 -8.87 64.40 7.71
N HIS A 221 -8.05 63.86 8.61
CA HIS A 221 -7.94 64.35 10.00
C HIS A 221 -6.92 65.49 10.20
N ASN A 222 -6.18 65.89 9.16
CA ASN A 222 -5.10 66.89 9.29
C ASN A 222 -5.56 68.37 9.31
N ASN A 223 -6.87 68.67 9.16
CA ASN A 223 -7.39 70.05 9.13
C ASN A 223 -8.12 70.49 10.42
N GLY A 224 -8.06 69.72 11.51
CA GLY A 224 -8.72 70.08 12.78
C GLY A 224 -7.80 69.86 13.98
N TYR A 225 -7.53 70.93 14.73
CA TYR A 225 -6.87 70.85 16.03
C TYR A 225 -7.61 69.87 16.97
N SER A 226 -6.81 69.09 17.71
CA SER A 226 -7.14 68.29 18.91
C SER A 226 -7.98 67.02 18.74
N SER A 227 -7.35 65.86 19.02
CA SER A 227 -7.43 65.25 20.36
C SER A 227 -6.75 63.87 20.34
N ILE A 228 -5.78 63.71 21.23
CA ILE A 228 -5.20 62.44 21.63
C ILE A 228 -6.32 61.62 22.27
N ASN A 229 -7.07 60.89 21.46
CA ASN A 229 -7.95 59.76 21.81
C ASN A 229 -8.49 59.15 20.51
N SER A 230 -7.60 58.87 19.55
CA SER A 230 -7.96 58.08 18.38
C SER A 230 -8.17 56.64 18.83
N ALA A 231 -9.41 56.34 19.24
CA ALA A 231 -10.13 55.07 19.20
C ALA A 231 -9.33 53.86 18.65
N ARG A 232 -8.26 53.46 19.35
CA ARG A 232 -7.46 52.27 19.06
C ARG A 232 -8.17 50.99 19.55
N THR A 233 -9.38 51.11 20.11
CA THR A 233 -9.98 50.07 20.96
C THR A 233 -11.31 49.49 20.46
N THR A 234 -11.64 49.59 19.17
CA THR A 234 -12.84 48.92 18.63
C THR A 234 -12.61 48.34 17.24
N ARG A 235 -11.56 47.54 17.07
CA ARG A 235 -11.52 46.49 16.03
C ARG A 235 -11.48 45.06 16.60
N MET A 236 -11.68 44.88 17.91
CA MET A 236 -11.58 43.55 18.54
C MET A 236 -12.75 42.60 18.27
N PHE A 237 -13.88 43.11 17.76
CA PHE A 237 -15.02 42.26 17.43
C PHE A 237 -15.59 42.68 16.07
N SER A 238 -14.84 42.37 15.02
CA SER A 238 -15.43 42.25 13.67
C SER A 238 -16.68 41.36 13.80
N LYS A 239 -17.82 41.80 13.26
CA LYS A 239 -19.08 41.06 13.31
C LYS A 239 -18.80 39.65 12.79
N TRP A 240 -18.80 38.67 13.69
CA TRP A 240 -18.48 37.29 13.38
C TRP A 240 -19.50 36.77 12.39
N LYS A 241 -19.15 36.83 11.11
CA LYS A 241 -19.98 36.32 10.03
C LYS A 241 -19.71 34.84 9.96
N PHE A 242 -20.47 34.07 10.73
CA PHE A 242 -20.33 32.62 10.83
C PHE A 242 -20.15 31.94 9.47
N SER A 243 -20.86 32.39 8.43
CA SER A 243 -20.73 31.84 7.08
C SER A 243 -19.35 32.06 6.44
N THR A 244 -18.74 33.25 6.54
CA THR A 244 -17.41 33.51 5.95
C THR A 244 -16.30 32.81 6.72
N GLU A 245 -16.42 32.77 8.05
CA GLU A 245 -15.50 32.06 8.94
C GLU A 245 -15.54 30.54 8.69
N LEU A 246 -16.73 29.99 8.44
CA LEU A 246 -16.91 28.57 8.11
C LEU A 246 -16.30 28.22 6.75
N PHE A 247 -16.51 29.05 5.72
CA PHE A 247 -15.88 28.83 4.42
C PHE A 247 -14.35 28.89 4.51
N ALA A 248 -13.79 29.87 5.23
CA ALA A 248 -12.35 29.98 5.44
C ALA A 248 -11.77 28.76 6.20
N ALA A 249 -12.47 28.30 7.25
CA ALA A 249 -12.09 27.10 7.99
C ALA A 249 -12.13 25.83 7.11
N SER A 250 -13.18 25.67 6.30
CA SER A 250 -13.32 24.53 5.39
C SER A 250 -12.21 24.49 4.34
N TYR A 251 -11.84 25.64 3.79
CA TYR A 251 -10.74 25.76 2.85
C TYR A 251 -9.43 25.32 3.49
N ARG A 252 -9.17 25.76 4.72
CA ARG A 252 -7.98 25.36 5.46
C ARG A 252 -7.95 23.85 5.73
N ALA A 253 -9.09 23.23 6.00
CA ALA A 253 -9.17 21.79 6.17
C ALA A 253 -8.87 21.03 4.87
N VAL A 254 -9.37 21.52 3.72
CA VAL A 254 -9.10 20.94 2.39
C VAL A 254 -7.62 21.06 1.99
N ASP A 255 -7.02 22.24 2.21
CA ASP A 255 -5.60 22.49 1.96
C ASP A 255 -4.71 21.52 2.78
N LEU A 256 -5.00 21.35 4.07
CA LEU A 256 -4.25 20.42 4.93
C LEU A 256 -4.43 18.96 4.50
N THR A 257 -5.65 18.55 4.14
CA THR A 257 -5.88 17.18 3.69
C THR A 257 -5.13 16.89 2.40
N LEU A 258 -5.19 17.77 1.40
CA LEU A 258 -4.42 17.61 0.16
C LEU A 258 -2.90 17.58 0.43
N HIS A 259 -2.41 18.40 1.34
CA HIS A 259 -0.99 18.39 1.73
C HIS A 259 -0.57 17.03 2.29
N PHE A 260 -1.34 16.49 3.24
CA PHE A 260 -1.05 15.18 3.82
C PHE A 260 -1.20 14.04 2.81
N MET A 261 -2.17 14.11 1.89
CA MET A 261 -2.30 13.12 0.82
C MET A 261 -1.04 13.09 -0.06
N ILE A 262 -0.53 14.24 -0.49
CA ILE A 262 0.70 14.32 -1.29
C ILE A 262 1.90 13.82 -0.50
N MET A 263 2.01 14.19 0.79
CA MET A 263 3.06 13.71 1.67
C MET A 263 3.04 12.17 1.76
N LEU A 264 1.87 11.56 1.95
CA LEU A 264 1.71 10.09 1.95
C LEU A 264 2.18 9.48 0.64
N VAL A 265 1.84 10.07 -0.50
CA VAL A 265 2.33 9.60 -1.81
C VAL A 265 3.85 9.65 -1.90
N THR A 266 4.51 10.72 -1.44
CA THR A 266 5.98 10.80 -1.48
C THR A 266 6.67 9.79 -0.56
N MET A 267 6.01 9.39 0.53
CA MET A 267 6.51 8.36 1.45
C MET A 267 6.40 6.93 0.88
N THR A 268 5.76 6.74 -0.27
CA THR A 268 5.74 5.44 -0.96
C THR A 268 7.06 5.08 -1.63
N PHE A 269 8.05 6.00 -1.66
CA PHE A 269 9.36 5.83 -2.29
C PHE A 269 9.33 5.37 -3.77
N ASN A 270 8.18 5.51 -4.47
CA ASN A 270 8.09 5.27 -5.90
C ASN A 270 8.68 6.45 -6.68
N VAL A 271 9.70 6.19 -7.51
CA VAL A 271 10.42 7.23 -8.27
C VAL A 271 9.48 7.98 -9.22
N GLY A 272 8.57 7.28 -9.92
CA GLY A 272 7.68 7.93 -10.89
C GLY A 272 6.64 8.82 -10.23
N LEU A 273 6.07 8.39 -9.08
CA LEU A 273 5.14 9.22 -8.32
C LEU A 273 5.84 10.42 -7.69
N PHE A 274 7.05 10.25 -7.16
CA PHE A 274 7.85 11.33 -6.59
C PHE A 274 8.18 12.42 -7.63
N VAL A 275 8.63 12.02 -8.82
CA VAL A 275 8.89 12.95 -9.93
C VAL A 275 7.61 13.63 -10.39
N ALA A 276 6.47 12.94 -10.40
CA ALA A 276 5.17 13.53 -10.73
C ALA A 276 4.77 14.65 -9.76
N VAL A 277 4.99 14.45 -8.45
CA VAL A 277 4.72 15.46 -7.42
C VAL A 277 5.59 16.70 -7.65
N ILE A 278 6.92 16.53 -7.78
CA ILE A 278 7.86 17.64 -8.02
C ILE A 278 7.52 18.35 -9.33
N GLY A 279 7.25 17.60 -10.39
CA GLY A 279 6.84 18.14 -11.69
C GLY A 279 5.56 18.98 -11.58
N GLY A 280 4.57 18.52 -10.81
CA GLY A 280 3.32 19.26 -10.59
C GLY A 280 3.55 20.60 -9.91
N TYR A 281 4.35 20.63 -8.83
CA TYR A 281 4.74 21.87 -8.15
C TYR A 281 5.53 22.82 -9.06
N ALA A 282 6.49 22.29 -9.83
CA ALA A 282 7.31 23.08 -10.74
C ALA A 282 6.46 23.72 -11.86
N VAL A 283 5.57 22.95 -12.48
CA VAL A 283 4.67 23.45 -13.54
C VAL A 283 3.69 24.48 -12.99
N CYS A 284 3.15 24.25 -11.78
CA CYS A 284 2.27 25.21 -11.12
C CYS A 284 2.99 26.56 -10.91
N ASN A 285 4.18 26.54 -10.33
CA ASN A 285 5.00 27.74 -10.13
C ASN A 285 5.41 28.41 -11.43
N PHE A 286 5.65 27.65 -12.50
CA PHE A 286 5.94 28.23 -13.81
C PHE A 286 4.74 29.02 -14.38
N ILE A 287 3.53 28.47 -14.26
CA ILE A 287 2.30 29.09 -14.79
C ILE A 287 1.87 30.29 -13.93
N PHE A 288 1.84 30.12 -12.61
CA PHE A 288 1.34 31.14 -11.68
C PHE A 288 2.43 32.07 -11.14
N GLY A 289 3.71 31.78 -11.38
CA GLY A 289 4.85 32.57 -10.89
C GLY A 289 4.82 34.03 -11.32
N ARG A 290 4.23 34.36 -12.48
CA ARG A 290 4.05 35.76 -12.90
C ARG A 290 3.06 36.53 -11.99
N PHE A 291 2.06 35.85 -11.46
CA PHE A 291 1.06 36.42 -10.55
C PHE A 291 1.54 36.36 -9.08
N ALA A 292 2.45 35.45 -8.75
CA ALA A 292 3.01 35.27 -7.41
C ALA A 292 4.25 36.17 -7.11
N ARG A 293 4.89 36.78 -8.11
CA ARG A 293 6.06 37.69 -7.90
C ARG A 293 5.86 38.80 -6.85
N PRO A 294 4.73 39.54 -6.81
CA PRO A 294 4.51 40.53 -5.75
C PRO A 294 4.16 39.90 -4.39
N ILE A 295 3.84 38.59 -4.35
CA ILE A 295 3.40 37.86 -3.15
C ILE A 295 4.57 37.13 -2.48
N ASN A 296 5.49 36.54 -3.25
CA ASN A 296 6.64 35.80 -2.74
C ASN A 296 7.63 36.70 -1.99
N GLY A 297 7.74 37.98 -2.34
CA GLY A 297 8.52 38.95 -1.58
C GLY A 297 8.02 39.19 -0.15
N VAL A 298 6.74 38.90 0.14
CA VAL A 298 6.16 38.97 1.49
C VAL A 298 6.35 37.66 2.25
N VAL A 299 6.31 36.52 1.56
CA VAL A 299 6.48 35.18 2.18
C VAL A 299 7.96 34.89 2.54
N GLU A 300 8.91 35.41 1.77
CA GLU A 300 10.35 35.35 2.11
C GLU A 300 10.69 36.14 3.39
N GLU A 301 9.96 37.22 3.68
CA GLU A 301 10.15 38.02 4.90
C GLU A 301 9.62 37.31 6.16
N GLU A 302 8.48 36.59 6.07
CA GLU A 302 7.92 35.84 7.22
C GLU A 302 8.66 34.52 7.52
N SER A 303 9.37 33.93 6.56
CA SER A 303 10.18 32.71 6.82
C SER A 303 11.54 33.01 7.48
N CYS A 304 11.91 34.29 7.62
CA CYS A 304 13.17 34.74 8.23
C CYS A 304 13.01 35.32 9.65
N HIS A 305 11.85 35.12 10.28
CA HIS A 305 11.57 35.51 11.66
C HIS A 305 11.21 34.34 12.57
#